data_AF-A0A7L4QUH8-F1
#
_entry.id   AF-A0A7L4QUH8-F1
#
_cell.length_a   1.000
_cell.length_b   1.000
_cell.length_c   1.000
_cell.angle_alpha   90.00
_cell.angle_beta   90.00
_cell.angle_gamma   90.00
#
_symmetry.space_group_name_H-M   'P 1'
#
loop_
_entity.id
_entity.type
_entity.pdbx_description
1 polymer ?
#
loop_
_entity_poly.entity_id
_entity_poly.type
_entity_poly.pdbx_seq_one_letter_code
_entity_poly.pdbx_strand_id
1 'polypeptide(L)'
;MGLFDKLTGSRSVTLTPKSAMVAAAITVIASDGVIDEQELFDLQKIVRGDRAAVETAIKFIQGTQIPETIEKVAGVLDEQQRLTTMAILLDLAMADGILAGNEQKVLKMYMEQFGIPEQSLQPIIDVIALKNNFSVFS
;
A
#
# COMPACT_ATOMS: atom_id res chain seq x y z
N MET A 1 -31.67 -5.65 -8.71
CA MET A 1 -30.42 -5.71 -9.50
C MET A 1 -30.78 -5.76 -10.98
N GLY A 2 -30.13 -4.98 -11.83
CA GLY A 2 -30.53 -4.74 -13.23
C GLY A 2 -29.88 -5.69 -14.25
N LEU A 3 -30.56 -5.91 -15.38
CA LEU A 3 -30.10 -6.79 -16.47
C LEU A 3 -28.81 -6.33 -17.17
N PHE A 4 -28.42 -5.06 -17.02
CA PHE A 4 -27.26 -4.46 -17.70
C PHE A 4 -25.96 -4.55 -16.90
N ASP A 5 -26.02 -4.93 -15.62
CA ASP A 5 -24.85 -5.10 -14.74
C ASP A 5 -23.93 -6.25 -15.20
N LYS A 6 -24.45 -7.17 -16.01
CA LYS A 6 -23.71 -8.29 -16.61
C LYS A 6 -23.00 -7.94 -17.92
N LEU A 7 -23.27 -6.76 -18.50
CA LEU A 7 -22.76 -6.34 -19.81
C LEU A 7 -21.63 -5.33 -19.72
N THR A 8 -21.52 -4.59 -18.60
CA THR A 8 -20.27 -3.97 -18.21
C THR A 8 -19.36 -5.08 -17.72
N GLY A 9 -18.39 -5.50 -18.53
CA GLY A 9 -17.39 -6.50 -18.20
C GLY A 9 -16.45 -6.06 -17.08
N SER A 10 -16.99 -5.64 -15.94
CA SER A 10 -16.31 -5.54 -14.67
C SER A 10 -15.94 -6.98 -14.30
N ARG A 11 -14.81 -7.47 -14.82
CA ARG A 11 -14.09 -8.55 -14.14
C ARG A 11 -13.89 -8.01 -12.74
N SER A 12 -14.72 -8.44 -11.79
CA SER A 12 -14.54 -8.15 -10.38
C SER A 12 -13.23 -8.80 -9.97
N VAL A 13 -12.12 -8.08 -10.14
CA VAL A 13 -10.79 -8.56 -9.80
C VAL A 13 -10.84 -8.84 -8.30
N THR A 14 -10.76 -10.11 -7.94
CA THR A 14 -10.81 -10.53 -6.55
C THR A 14 -9.41 -10.41 -5.99
N LEU A 15 -9.22 -9.49 -5.04
CA LEU A 15 -7.95 -9.35 -4.35
C LEU A 15 -7.75 -10.53 -3.40
N THR A 16 -6.57 -11.14 -3.50
CA THR A 16 -5.97 -11.99 -2.47
C THR A 16 -5.25 -11.11 -1.44
N PRO A 17 -4.93 -11.59 -0.23
CA PRO A 17 -4.18 -10.79 0.76
C PRO A 17 -2.89 -10.20 0.20
N LYS A 18 -2.14 -10.99 -0.58
CA LYS A 18 -0.91 -10.51 -1.19
C LYS A 18 -1.15 -9.44 -2.25
N SER A 19 -2.13 -9.62 -3.14
CA SER A 19 -2.45 -8.58 -4.14
C SER A 19 -3.08 -7.34 -3.52
N ALA A 20 -3.80 -7.46 -2.39
CA ALA A 20 -4.28 -6.32 -1.62
C ALA A 20 -3.12 -5.52 -0.99
N MET A 21 -2.14 -6.20 -0.38
CA MET A 21 -0.92 -5.55 0.11
C MET A 21 -0.15 -4.85 -1.04
N VAL A 22 -0.05 -5.48 -2.22
CA VAL A 22 0.59 -4.84 -3.38
C VAL A 22 -0.20 -3.64 -3.89
N ALA A 23 -1.53 -3.72 -3.94
CA ALA A 23 -2.38 -2.59 -4.31
C ALA A 23 -2.16 -1.41 -3.35
N ALA A 24 -2.05 -1.69 -2.06
CA ALA A 24 -1.75 -0.67 -1.06
C ALA A 24 -0.37 -0.02 -1.28
N ALA A 25 0.67 -0.83 -1.53
CA ALA A 25 2.00 -0.32 -1.85
C ALA A 25 1.99 0.60 -3.08
N ILE A 26 1.30 0.19 -4.15
CA ILE A 26 1.19 1.01 -5.37
C ILE A 26 0.44 2.32 -5.08
N THR A 27 -0.60 2.32 -4.24
CA THR A 27 -1.32 3.57 -3.92
C THR A 27 -0.49 4.59 -3.16
N VAL A 28 0.50 4.15 -2.37
CA VAL A 28 1.42 5.06 -1.66
C VAL A 28 2.45 5.63 -2.63
N ILE A 29 3.12 4.76 -3.38
CA ILE A 29 4.10 5.12 -4.41
C ILE A 29 3.49 6.06 -5.47
N ALA A 30 2.29 5.75 -5.96
CA ALA A 30 1.64 6.56 -6.99
C ALA A 30 0.96 7.84 -6.44
N SER A 31 1.04 8.12 -5.13
CA SER A 31 0.25 9.19 -4.50
C SER A 31 0.66 10.60 -4.92
N ASP A 32 1.92 10.77 -5.35
CA ASP A 32 2.44 12.01 -5.92
C ASP A 32 2.44 12.04 -7.45
N GLY A 33 1.89 10.99 -8.09
CA GLY A 33 1.61 10.94 -9.53
C GLY A 33 2.81 10.67 -10.44
N VAL A 34 4.02 10.59 -9.88
CA VAL A 34 5.23 10.17 -10.58
C VAL A 34 5.73 8.92 -9.89
N ILE A 35 5.86 7.83 -10.65
CA ILE A 35 6.51 6.61 -10.17
C ILE A 35 7.92 6.58 -10.75
N ASP A 36 8.94 6.53 -9.92
CA ASP A 36 10.33 6.42 -10.37
C ASP A 36 10.83 4.96 -10.45
N GLU A 37 12.04 4.77 -11.00
CA GLU A 37 12.63 3.43 -11.14
C GLU A 37 12.97 2.78 -9.79
N GLN A 38 13.28 3.59 -8.77
CA GLN A 38 13.65 3.13 -7.43
C GLN A 38 12.43 2.61 -6.67
N GLU A 39 11.30 3.32 -6.73
CA GLU A 39 10.03 2.88 -6.17
C GLU A 39 9.54 1.59 -6.84
N LEU A 40 9.71 1.47 -8.16
CA LEU A 40 9.39 0.24 -8.89
C LEU A 40 10.28 -0.93 -8.45
N PHE A 41 11.56 -0.66 -8.17
CA PHE A 41 12.49 -1.66 -7.64
C PHE A 41 12.14 -2.09 -6.22
N ASP A 42 11.74 -1.16 -5.36
CA ASP A 42 11.32 -1.46 -3.99
C ASP A 42 10.00 -2.24 -3.96
N LEU A 43 9.05 -1.91 -4.84
CA LEU A 43 7.85 -2.71 -5.05
C LEU A 43 8.20 -4.16 -5.45
N GLN A 44 9.17 -4.37 -6.34
CA GLN A 44 9.60 -5.71 -6.74
C GLN A 44 10.18 -6.53 -5.57
N LYS A 45 10.95 -5.90 -4.67
CA LYS A 45 11.49 -6.55 -3.46
C LYS A 45 10.36 -7.04 -2.55
N ILE A 46 9.34 -6.19 -2.35
CA ILE A 46 8.19 -6.50 -1.48
C ILE A 46 7.38 -7.67 -2.04
N VAL A 47 7.17 -7.70 -3.36
CA VAL A 47 6.33 -8.73 -3.99
C VAL A 47 7.02 -10.10 -4.07
N ARG A 48 8.35 -10.14 -3.84
CA ARG A 48 9.18 -11.37 -3.86
C ARG A 48 8.98 -12.20 -5.14
N GLY A 49 8.90 -11.52 -6.29
CA GLY A 49 8.80 -12.15 -7.61
C GLY A 49 7.40 -12.64 -8.02
N ASP A 50 6.36 -12.41 -7.23
CA ASP A 50 4.99 -12.83 -7.54
C ASP A 50 4.29 -11.87 -8.50
N ARG A 51 4.59 -12.03 -9.78
CA ARG A 51 4.04 -11.20 -10.87
C ARG A 51 2.52 -11.27 -10.94
N ALA A 52 1.91 -12.40 -10.59
CA ALA A 52 0.45 -12.55 -10.62
C ALA A 52 -0.23 -11.63 -9.59
N ALA A 53 0.35 -11.50 -8.39
CA ALA A 53 -0.13 -10.56 -7.38
C ALA A 53 -0.02 -9.10 -7.85
N VAL A 54 1.08 -8.73 -8.51
CA VAL A 54 1.26 -7.38 -9.11
C VAL A 54 0.22 -7.10 -10.18
N GLU A 55 0.05 -8.00 -11.15
CA GLU A 55 -0.92 -7.82 -12.22
C GLU A 55 -2.35 -7.69 -11.70
N THR A 56 -2.69 -8.49 -10.69
CA THR A 56 -4.01 -8.44 -10.03
C THR A 56 -4.21 -7.09 -9.33
N ALA A 57 -3.21 -6.60 -8.60
CA ALA A 57 -3.24 -5.30 -7.97
C ALA A 57 -3.39 -4.15 -8.98
N ILE A 58 -2.59 -4.16 -10.06
CA ILE A 58 -2.64 -3.14 -11.12
C ILE A 58 -4.03 -3.10 -11.79
N LYS A 59 -4.58 -4.27 -12.16
CA LYS A 59 -5.91 -4.34 -12.77
C LYS A 59 -7.01 -3.82 -11.84
N PHE A 60 -6.85 -4.00 -10.54
CA PHE A 60 -7.80 -3.51 -9.54
C PHE A 60 -7.74 -1.99 -9.39
N ILE A 61 -6.54 -1.40 -9.25
CA ILE A 61 -6.37 0.05 -9.05
C ILE A 61 -6.71 0.87 -10.31
N GLN A 62 -6.56 0.31 -11.52
CA GLN A 62 -6.90 0.99 -12.77
C GLN A 62 -8.40 1.33 -12.89
N GLY A 63 -9.26 0.67 -12.10
CA GLY A 63 -10.71 0.88 -12.11
C GLY A 63 -11.28 1.48 -10.82
N THR A 64 -10.46 1.83 -9.85
CA THR A 64 -10.91 2.24 -8.51
C THR A 64 -10.20 3.51 -8.02
N GLN A 65 -10.89 4.28 -7.18
CA GLN A 65 -10.28 5.44 -6.53
C GLN A 65 -9.51 5.02 -5.28
N ILE A 66 -8.61 5.88 -4.80
CA ILE A 66 -7.81 5.60 -3.59
C ILE A 66 -8.67 5.21 -2.37
N PRO A 67 -9.75 5.94 -2.01
CA PRO A 67 -10.59 5.55 -0.86
C PRO A 67 -11.24 4.17 -1.02
N GLU A 68 -11.71 3.84 -2.23
CA GLU A 68 -12.32 2.54 -2.54
C GLU A 68 -11.29 1.42 -2.47
N THR A 69 -10.07 1.69 -2.94
CA THR A 69 -8.94 0.75 -2.81
C THR A 69 -8.64 0.47 -1.35
N ILE A 70 -8.54 1.51 -0.52
CA ILE A 70 -8.26 1.39 0.91
C ILE A 70 -9.33 0.55 1.61
N GLU A 71 -10.61 0.83 1.34
CA GLU A 71 -11.72 0.05 1.89
C GLU A 71 -11.63 -1.42 1.50
N LYS A 72 -11.38 -1.70 0.21
CA LYS A 72 -11.31 -3.07 -0.29
C LYS A 72 -10.11 -3.83 0.28
N VAL A 73 -8.95 -3.20 0.35
CA VAL A 73 -7.74 -3.76 0.95
C VAL A 73 -8.01 -4.13 2.41
N ALA A 74 -8.55 -3.19 3.20
CA ALA A 74 -8.86 -3.44 4.61
C ALA A 74 -9.85 -4.60 4.79
N GLY A 75 -10.85 -4.74 3.91
CA GLY A 75 -11.81 -5.84 3.94
C GLY A 75 -11.23 -7.22 3.60
N VAL A 76 -10.10 -7.28 2.89
CA VAL A 76 -9.44 -8.53 2.48
C VAL A 76 -8.40 -9.00 3.50
N LEU A 77 -7.73 -8.05 4.17
CA LEU A 77 -6.65 -8.34 5.11
C LEU A 77 -7.17 -8.64 6.53
N ASP A 78 -6.60 -9.66 7.16
CA ASP A 78 -6.74 -9.90 8.60
C ASP A 78 -5.93 -8.89 9.44
N GLU A 79 -6.09 -8.92 10.76
CA GLU A 79 -5.43 -7.96 11.67
C GLU A 79 -3.90 -7.98 11.57
N GLN A 80 -3.29 -9.17 11.53
CA GLN A 80 -1.84 -9.30 11.43
C GLN A 80 -1.34 -8.82 10.07
N GLN A 81 -2.08 -9.12 9.00
CA GLN A 81 -1.79 -8.68 7.65
C GLN A 81 -1.93 -7.17 7.49
N ARG A 82 -2.91 -6.53 8.15
CA ARG A 82 -3.07 -5.07 8.17
C ARG A 82 -1.87 -4.39 8.83
N LEU A 83 -1.45 -4.87 10.00
CA LEU A 83 -0.26 -4.33 10.69
C LEU A 83 1.01 -4.51 9.85
N THR A 84 1.19 -5.71 9.27
CA THR A 84 2.32 -6.00 8.39
C THR A 84 2.31 -5.12 7.14
N THR A 85 1.14 -4.94 6.52
CA THR A 85 0.97 -4.06 5.36
C THR A 85 1.30 -2.63 5.75
N MET A 86 0.79 -2.13 6.88
CA MET A 86 1.09 -0.77 7.35
C MET A 86 2.59 -0.55 7.56
N ALA A 87 3.31 -1.52 8.14
CA ALA A 87 4.76 -1.44 8.28
C ALA A 87 5.48 -1.37 6.92
N ILE A 88 5.03 -2.13 5.92
CA ILE A 88 5.56 -2.07 4.55
C ILE A 88 5.30 -0.70 3.91
N LEU A 89 4.10 -0.14 4.09
CA LEU A 89 3.77 1.17 3.53
C LEU A 89 4.60 2.29 4.17
N LEU A 90 4.81 2.22 5.49
CA LEU A 90 5.69 3.15 6.20
C LEU A 90 7.14 3.04 5.70
N ASP A 91 7.62 1.82 5.46
CA ASP A 91 8.98 1.60 4.98
C ASP A 91 9.22 2.19 3.59
N LEU A 92 8.22 2.09 2.71
CA LEU A 92 8.22 2.69 1.38
C LEU A 92 8.24 4.22 1.45
N ALA A 93 7.27 4.81 2.17
CA ALA A 93 7.11 6.27 2.21
C ALA A 93 8.20 6.98 3.03
N MET A 94 8.95 6.26 3.87
CA MET A 94 10.05 6.83 4.67
C MET A 94 11.42 6.54 4.07
N ALA A 95 11.52 6.03 2.83
CA ALA A 95 12.78 5.66 2.21
C ALA A 95 13.83 6.80 2.24
N ASP A 96 13.39 8.04 1.99
CA ASP A 96 14.23 9.24 2.03
C ASP A 96 14.32 9.91 3.42
N GLY A 97 13.76 9.26 4.45
CA GLY A 97 13.77 9.73 5.83
C GLY A 97 12.78 10.85 6.15
N ILE A 98 11.98 11.30 5.18
CA ILE A 98 10.99 12.36 5.34
C ILE A 98 9.63 11.85 4.85
N LEU A 99 8.65 11.81 5.76
CA LEU A 99 7.26 11.58 5.37
C LEU A 99 6.56 12.91 5.13
N ALA A 100 6.25 13.24 3.88
CA ALA A 100 5.62 14.51 3.50
C ALA A 100 4.55 14.31 2.42
N GLY A 101 3.87 15.41 2.04
CA GLY A 101 3.04 15.42 0.84
C GLY A 101 1.80 14.53 0.91
N ASN A 102 1.51 13.84 -0.19
CA ASN A 102 0.32 13.00 -0.31
C ASN A 102 0.49 11.63 0.32
N GLU A 103 1.72 11.10 0.39
CA GLU A 103 2.01 9.82 1.04
C GLU A 103 1.51 9.80 2.48
N GLN A 104 1.79 10.88 3.24
CA GLN A 104 1.31 11.02 4.62
C GLN A 104 -0.21 10.94 4.71
N LYS A 105 -0.94 11.52 3.75
CA LYS A 105 -2.41 11.48 3.74
C LYS A 105 -2.91 10.07 3.45
N VAL A 106 -2.34 9.41 2.45
CA VAL A 106 -2.72 8.03 2.07
C VAL A 106 -2.44 7.06 3.22
N LEU A 107 -1.28 7.19 3.88
CA LEU A 107 -0.94 6.38 5.06
C LEU A 107 -1.90 6.59 6.22
N LYS A 108 -2.30 7.84 6.51
CA LYS A 108 -3.29 8.11 7.56
C LYS A 108 -4.63 7.46 7.24
N MET A 109 -5.08 7.52 5.98
CA MET A 109 -6.30 6.83 5.57
C MET A 109 -6.20 5.31 5.74
N TYR A 110 -5.06 4.70 5.41
CA TYR A 110 -4.83 3.27 5.66
C TYR A 110 -4.82 2.95 7.16
N MET A 111 -4.15 3.76 7.99
CA MET A 111 -4.11 3.58 9.44
C MET A 111 -5.52 3.60 10.04
N GLU A 112 -6.32 4.60 9.67
CA GLU A 112 -7.71 4.74 10.11
C GLU A 112 -8.55 3.55 9.65
N GLN A 113 -8.47 3.17 8.38
CA GLN A 113 -9.27 2.07 7.84
C GLN A 113 -8.85 0.70 8.41
N PHE A 114 -7.57 0.51 8.71
CA PHE A 114 -7.09 -0.71 9.34
C PHE A 114 -7.45 -0.79 10.82
N GLY A 115 -7.81 0.34 11.44
CA GLY A 115 -8.14 0.43 12.86
C GLY A 115 -6.91 0.30 13.76
N ILE A 116 -5.73 0.72 13.27
CA ILE A 116 -4.48 0.60 14.01
C ILE A 116 -4.28 1.85 14.89
N PRO A 117 -4.12 1.71 16.21
CA PRO A 117 -3.79 2.85 17.07
C PRO A 117 -2.43 3.44 16.70
N GLU A 118 -2.32 4.76 16.67
CA GLU A 118 -1.07 5.47 16.37
C GLU A 118 0.08 5.05 17.30
N GLN A 119 -0.22 4.79 18.58
CA GLN A 119 0.78 4.34 19.56
C GLN A 119 1.39 2.98 19.19
N SER A 120 0.66 2.13 18.48
CA SER A 120 1.16 0.83 18.00
C SER A 120 2.12 0.96 16.82
N LEU A 121 2.08 2.09 16.10
CA LEU A 121 2.97 2.37 14.98
C LEU A 121 4.26 3.05 15.40
N GLN A 122 4.30 3.73 16.55
CA GLN A 122 5.48 4.44 17.03
C GLN A 122 6.76 3.58 17.03
N PRO A 123 6.77 2.35 17.58
CA PRO A 123 7.97 1.52 17.58
C PRO A 123 8.42 1.12 16.16
N ILE A 124 7.48 0.96 15.23
CA ILE A 124 7.76 0.62 13.83
C ILE A 124 8.43 1.83 13.14
N ILE A 125 7.86 3.02 13.33
CA ILE A 125 8.41 4.28 12.81
C ILE A 125 9.81 4.53 13.34
N ASP A 126 10.04 4.34 14.64
CA ASP A 126 11.35 4.55 15.27
C ASP A 126 12.42 3.61 14.67
N VAL A 127 12.07 2.35 14.45
CA VAL A 127 12.97 1.35 13.83
C VAL A 127 13.27 1.70 12.37
N ILE A 128 12.26 2.12 11.60
CA ILE A 128 12.46 2.52 10.19
C ILE A 128 13.34 3.78 10.11
N ALA A 129 13.08 4.78 10.97
CA ALA A 129 13.89 5.98 11.05
C ALA A 129 15.35 5.66 11.43
N LEU A 130 15.56 4.75 12.38
CA LEU A 130 16.90 4.26 12.72
C LEU A 130 17.57 3.55 11.54
N LYS A 131 16.85 2.68 10.83
CA LYS A 131 17.34 1.96 9.63
C LYS A 131 17.81 2.93 8.54
N ASN A 132 17.11 4.06 8.37
CA ASN A 132 17.40 5.06 7.34
C ASN A 132 18.37 6.16 7.82
N ASN A 133 18.81 6.15 9.08
CA ASN A 133 19.74 7.14 9.59
C ASN A 133 21.19 6.81 9.19
N PHE A 134 21.58 7.18 7.97
CA PHE A 134 22.95 6.99 7.48
C PHE A 134 23.96 8.02 8.03
N SER A 135 23.50 9.08 8.69
CA SER A 135 24.41 10.10 9.25
C SER A 135 25.28 9.57 10.38
N VAL A 136 24.93 8.43 10.97
CA VAL A 136 25.73 7.78 12.04
C VAL A 136 27.00 7.10 11.51
N PHE A 137 27.10 6.89 10.20
CA PHE A 137 28.28 6.30 9.54
C PHE A 137 29.20 7.37 8.90
N SER A 138 28.93 8.64 9.19
CA SER A 138 29.68 9.82 8.70
C SER A 138 30.84 10.18 9.63
#